data_AF-K4IEE4-F1
#
_entry.id   AF-K4IEE4-F1
#
_cell.length_a   1.000
_cell.length_b   1.000
_cell.length_c   1.000
_cell.angle_alpha   90.00
_cell.angle_beta   90.00
_cell.angle_gamma   90.00
#
_symmetry.space_group_name_H-M   'P 1'
#
loop_
_entity.id
_entity.type
_entity.pdbx_description
1 polymer ?
#
loop_
_entity_poly.entity_id
_entity_poly.type
_entity_poly.pdbx_seq_one_letter_code
_entity_poly.pdbx_strand_id
1 'polypeptide(L)'
;MKRNLKSYITISLKGLAMGAADVVPGVSGGTIAFITGIYEELVTTIANVDISLFKTWRQNGFAAMWAHLNGGFIIALLTGIFISIFTVMQLTNYLLDTYPIVVWSFFFGLVGASVWYVGKQIEKWNPKLIGVTILGFIVAFGITKLTPAQGIDHPLYFLMCGAIAVCAMILPGISGAFILVLLGGYKSISAAVSEFNIQVIGLVSLGAVIGLLSFSRILKWLFTNFKSLTLSVLTGFIAGSLNKIWPWKEVINSEIIKGKVVILKEVSILPTQFDGDPKLVYACIAAILGFLLILLLEKIAKKQPLSNAEHKDI
;
A
#
# COMPACT_ATOMS: atom_id res chain seq x y z
N MET A 1 -22.10 13.42 -8.22
CA MET A 1 -23.05 12.53 -8.94
C MET A 1 -23.35 11.29 -8.12
N LYS A 2 -24.60 10.79 -8.14
CA LYS A 2 -24.97 9.55 -7.44
C LYS A 2 -24.29 8.35 -8.11
N ARG A 3 -23.43 7.65 -7.37
CA ARG A 3 -22.83 6.39 -7.80
C ARG A 3 -23.91 5.32 -7.94
N ASN A 4 -23.80 4.49 -8.96
CA ASN A 4 -24.69 3.34 -9.12
C ASN A 4 -24.12 2.11 -8.36
N LEU A 5 -24.95 1.08 -8.18
CA LEU A 5 -24.57 -0.14 -7.46
C LEU A 5 -23.33 -0.82 -8.07
N LYS A 6 -23.20 -0.81 -9.40
CA LYS A 6 -22.03 -1.38 -10.09
C LYS A 6 -20.73 -0.68 -9.67
N SER A 7 -20.73 0.65 -9.52
CA SER A 7 -19.56 1.39 -9.03
C SER A 7 -19.15 0.96 -7.63
N TYR A 8 -20.10 0.78 -6.72
CA TYR A 8 -19.79 0.33 -5.35
C TYR A 8 -19.28 -1.11 -5.30
N ILE A 9 -19.83 -2.01 -6.13
CA ILE A 9 -19.31 -3.37 -6.28
C ILE A 9 -17.86 -3.32 -6.80
N THR A 10 -17.59 -2.51 -7.82
CA THR A 10 -16.23 -2.34 -8.35
C THR A 10 -15.27 -1.80 -7.29
N ILE A 11 -15.67 -0.79 -6.50
CA ILE A 11 -14.85 -0.26 -5.40
C ILE A 11 -14.60 -1.35 -4.33
N SER A 12 -15.61 -2.15 -4.00
CA SER A 12 -15.47 -3.26 -3.05
C SER A 12 -14.50 -4.32 -3.57
N LEU A 13 -14.54 -4.67 -4.86
CA LEU A 13 -13.57 -5.58 -5.47
C LEU A 13 -12.14 -5.01 -5.44
N LYS A 14 -11.98 -3.70 -5.63
CA LYS A 14 -10.67 -3.03 -5.47
C LYS A 14 -10.20 -3.09 -4.03
N GLY A 15 -11.08 -2.86 -3.06
CA GLY A 15 -10.78 -3.03 -1.63
C GLY A 15 -10.39 -4.47 -1.29
N LEU A 16 -11.04 -5.45 -1.90
CA LEU A 16 -10.70 -6.86 -1.74
C LEU A 16 -9.28 -7.16 -2.23
N ALA A 17 -8.91 -6.63 -3.41
CA ALA A 17 -7.56 -6.74 -3.95
C ALA A 17 -6.51 -5.99 -3.10
N MET A 18 -6.86 -4.82 -2.54
CA MET A 18 -6.00 -4.08 -1.61
C MET A 18 -5.71 -4.90 -0.35
N GLY A 19 -6.75 -5.48 0.27
CA GLY A 19 -6.57 -6.34 1.44
C GLY A 19 -5.75 -7.60 1.16
N ALA A 20 -5.84 -8.15 -0.06
CA ALA A 20 -5.03 -9.30 -0.47
C ALA A 20 -3.55 -8.94 -0.64
N ALA A 21 -3.27 -7.74 -1.14
CA ALA A 21 -1.90 -7.23 -1.29
C ALA A 21 -1.22 -6.96 0.05
N ASP A 22 -1.95 -6.46 1.05
CA ASP A 22 -1.38 -6.16 2.38
C ASP A 22 -0.90 -7.41 3.13
N VAL A 23 -1.28 -8.61 2.68
CA VAL A 23 -0.79 -9.89 3.20
C VAL A 23 0.64 -10.18 2.76
N VAL A 24 1.03 -9.70 1.58
CA VAL A 24 2.33 -9.99 0.99
C VAL A 24 3.33 -8.91 1.39
N PRO A 25 4.38 -9.25 2.16
CA PRO A 25 5.34 -8.26 2.60
C PRO A 25 6.00 -7.52 1.43
N GLY A 26 5.94 -6.18 1.43
CA GLY A 26 6.51 -5.36 0.35
C GLY A 26 5.55 -5.07 -0.81
N VAL A 27 4.34 -5.62 -0.81
CA VAL A 27 3.23 -5.12 -1.63
C VAL A 27 2.31 -4.32 -0.71
N SER A 28 1.98 -3.08 -1.08
CA SER A 28 1.02 -2.27 -0.31
C SER A 28 -0.32 -2.18 -1.02
N GLY A 29 -1.40 -2.13 -0.25
CA GLY A 29 -2.73 -1.79 -0.74
C GLY A 29 -2.74 -0.45 -1.49
N GLY A 30 -1.88 0.50 -1.10
CA GLY A 30 -1.65 1.74 -1.85
C GLY A 30 -1.23 1.52 -3.31
N THR A 31 -0.36 0.54 -3.58
CA THR A 31 0.02 0.14 -4.95
C THR A 31 -1.20 -0.34 -5.73
N ILE A 32 -2.03 -1.21 -5.13
CA ILE A 32 -3.27 -1.69 -5.78
C ILE A 32 -4.27 -0.57 -6.01
N ALA A 33 -4.45 0.32 -5.04
CA ALA A 33 -5.31 1.49 -5.16
C ALA A 33 -4.86 2.38 -6.34
N PHE A 34 -3.54 2.50 -6.55
CA PHE A 34 -2.98 3.30 -7.63
C PHE A 34 -3.28 2.68 -8.98
N ILE A 35 -2.94 1.40 -9.15
CA ILE A 35 -3.14 0.68 -10.42
C ILE A 35 -4.62 0.60 -10.79
N THR A 36 -5.48 0.40 -9.80
CA THR A 36 -6.93 0.33 -10.02
C THR A 36 -7.58 1.71 -10.16
N GLY A 37 -6.80 2.80 -10.07
CA GLY A 37 -7.23 4.16 -10.34
C GLY A 37 -8.12 4.79 -9.26
N ILE A 38 -8.08 4.27 -8.02
CA ILE A 38 -8.83 4.85 -6.89
C ILE A 38 -7.92 5.59 -5.89
N TYR A 39 -6.62 5.61 -6.13
CA TYR A 39 -5.66 6.19 -5.18
C TYR A 39 -5.84 7.69 -4.96
N GLU A 40 -5.92 8.50 -6.01
CA GLU A 40 -6.15 9.94 -5.87
C GLU A 40 -7.47 10.23 -5.15
N GLU A 41 -8.52 9.44 -5.43
CA GLU A 41 -9.81 9.54 -4.74
C GLU A 41 -9.70 9.17 -3.26
N LEU A 42 -8.99 8.09 -2.93
CA LEU A 42 -8.74 7.65 -1.55
C LEU A 42 -7.99 8.73 -0.76
N VAL A 43 -6.87 9.21 -1.30
CA VAL A 43 -6.05 10.26 -0.68
C VAL A 43 -6.87 11.53 -0.48
N THR A 44 -7.63 11.96 -1.49
CA THR A 44 -8.47 13.16 -1.41
C THR A 44 -9.59 12.99 -0.37
N THR A 45 -10.21 11.82 -0.33
CA THR A 45 -11.27 11.49 0.62
C THR A 45 -10.75 11.56 2.06
N ILE A 46 -9.57 11.00 2.32
CA ILE A 46 -8.91 11.05 3.64
C ILE A 46 -8.49 12.49 3.98
N ALA A 47 -7.91 13.22 3.02
CA ALA A 47 -7.43 14.59 3.23
C ALA A 47 -8.56 15.57 3.61
N ASN A 48 -9.78 15.31 3.13
CA ASN A 48 -10.99 16.08 3.42
C ASN A 48 -11.65 15.72 4.77
N VAL A 49 -11.05 14.81 5.55
CA VAL A 49 -11.46 14.57 6.94
C VAL A 49 -10.93 15.72 7.79
N ASP A 50 -11.80 16.70 8.04
CA ASP A 50 -11.50 17.87 8.85
C ASP A 50 -12.75 18.38 9.61
N ILE A 51 -12.57 19.48 10.36
CA ILE A 51 -13.61 20.05 11.22
C ILE A 51 -14.83 20.59 10.46
N SER A 52 -14.69 20.85 9.15
CA SER A 52 -15.79 21.30 8.29
C SER A 52 -16.88 20.24 8.13
N LEU A 53 -16.54 18.96 8.29
CA LEU A 53 -17.53 17.87 8.29
C LEU A 53 -18.52 18.03 9.44
N PHE A 54 -18.03 18.34 10.63
CA PHE A 54 -18.88 18.58 11.79
C PHE A 54 -19.78 19.81 11.59
N LYS A 55 -19.23 20.88 11.01
CA LYS A 55 -20.01 22.07 10.64
C LYS A 55 -21.10 21.73 9.63
N THR A 56 -20.77 20.95 8.60
CA THR A 56 -21.71 20.51 7.56
C THR A 56 -22.80 19.64 8.14
N TRP A 57 -22.46 18.74 9.06
CA TRP A 57 -23.45 17.91 9.76
C TRP A 57 -24.44 18.76 10.56
N ARG A 58 -23.94 19.73 11.33
CA ARG A 58 -24.78 20.61 12.15
C ARG A 58 -25.67 21.54 11.31
N GLN A 59 -25.19 22.02 10.16
CA GLN A 59 -25.92 23.00 9.34
C GLN A 59 -26.84 22.36 8.32
N ASN A 60 -26.38 21.29 7.66
CA ASN A 60 -27.03 20.69 6.48
C ASN A 60 -27.47 19.23 6.70
N GLY A 61 -27.28 18.70 7.91
CA GLY A 61 -27.68 17.34 8.28
C GLY A 61 -26.68 16.26 7.89
N PHE A 62 -26.95 15.03 8.35
CA PHE A 62 -26.04 13.89 8.19
C PHE A 62 -25.83 13.49 6.73
N ALA A 63 -26.88 13.56 5.91
CA ALA A 63 -26.79 13.22 4.48
C ALA A 63 -25.81 14.13 3.72
N ALA A 64 -25.79 15.43 4.04
CA ALA A 64 -24.86 16.38 3.44
C ALA A 64 -23.42 16.12 3.87
N MET A 65 -23.19 15.87 5.17
CA MET A 65 -21.88 15.48 5.69
C MET A 65 -21.39 14.18 5.05
N TRP A 66 -22.26 13.17 4.92
CA TRP A 66 -21.96 11.89 4.32
C TRP A 66 -21.52 12.02 2.85
N ALA A 67 -22.22 12.89 2.11
CA ALA A 67 -21.85 13.22 0.73
C ALA A 67 -20.51 13.98 0.67
N HIS A 68 -20.31 14.96 1.54
CA HIS A 68 -19.06 15.74 1.62
C HIS A 68 -17.84 14.86 1.97
N LEU A 69 -18.02 13.92 2.88
CA LEU A 69 -16.99 12.94 3.28
C LEU A 69 -16.69 11.91 2.17
N ASN A 70 -17.55 11.77 1.16
CA ASN A 70 -17.52 10.61 0.25
C ASN A 70 -17.70 9.28 1.02
N GLY A 71 -18.58 9.24 2.03
CA GLY A 71 -18.72 8.10 2.94
C GLY A 71 -19.10 6.78 2.24
N GLY A 72 -19.84 6.86 1.13
CA GLY A 72 -20.15 5.68 0.32
C GLY A 72 -18.91 5.02 -0.32
N PHE A 73 -17.91 5.80 -0.70
CA PHE A 73 -16.61 5.28 -1.16
C PHE A 73 -15.93 4.47 -0.06
N ILE A 74 -15.84 5.09 1.13
CA ILE A 74 -15.15 4.53 2.29
C ILE A 74 -15.81 3.21 2.69
N ILE A 75 -17.14 3.17 2.83
CA ILE A 75 -17.85 1.94 3.18
C ILE A 75 -17.61 0.84 2.14
N ALA A 76 -17.75 1.14 0.84
CA ALA A 76 -17.54 0.13 -0.19
C ALA A 76 -16.10 -0.41 -0.16
N LEU A 77 -15.12 0.47 -0.03
CA LEU A 77 -13.71 0.09 0.02
C LEU A 77 -13.39 -0.76 1.25
N LEU A 78 -13.81 -0.30 2.43
CA LEU A 78 -13.62 -1.01 3.69
C LEU A 78 -14.36 -2.34 3.71
N THR A 79 -15.54 -2.43 3.11
CA THR A 79 -16.27 -3.71 2.95
C THR A 79 -15.43 -4.71 2.16
N GLY A 80 -14.81 -4.27 1.06
CA GLY A 80 -13.87 -5.10 0.29
C GLY A 80 -12.68 -5.59 1.10
N ILE A 81 -12.00 -4.65 1.78
CA ILE A 81 -10.83 -4.95 2.63
C ILE A 81 -11.23 -5.94 3.74
N PHE A 82 -12.36 -5.70 4.40
CA PHE A 82 -12.89 -6.54 5.47
C PHE A 82 -13.18 -7.97 4.97
N ILE A 83 -13.86 -8.12 3.82
CA ILE A 83 -14.09 -9.43 3.20
C ILE A 83 -12.75 -10.13 2.91
N SER A 84 -11.75 -9.39 2.42
CA SER A 84 -10.42 -9.92 2.09
C SER A 84 -9.72 -10.51 3.32
N ILE A 85 -9.80 -9.85 4.47
CA ILE A 85 -9.22 -10.32 5.74
C ILE A 85 -9.73 -11.72 6.11
N PHE A 86 -11.02 -12.01 5.91
CA PHE A 86 -11.59 -13.31 6.27
C PHE A 86 -11.49 -14.37 5.17
N THR A 87 -11.22 -13.98 3.92
CA THR A 87 -11.25 -14.91 2.78
C THR A 87 -9.89 -15.01 2.11
N VAL A 88 -9.51 -13.98 1.35
CA VAL A 88 -8.31 -13.98 0.51
C VAL A 88 -7.05 -14.03 1.35
N MET A 89 -7.01 -13.38 2.52
CA MET A 89 -5.82 -13.39 3.37
C MET A 89 -5.46 -14.78 3.89
N GLN A 90 -6.44 -15.61 4.24
CA GLN A 90 -6.16 -16.98 4.67
C GLN A 90 -5.60 -17.82 3.52
N LEU A 91 -6.20 -17.68 2.32
CA LEU A 91 -5.73 -18.36 1.11
C LEU A 91 -4.31 -17.90 0.72
N THR A 92 -4.05 -16.59 0.71
CA THR A 92 -2.73 -16.05 0.35
C THR A 92 -1.66 -16.49 1.34
N ASN A 93 -1.94 -16.50 2.64
CA ASN A 93 -1.00 -17.04 3.64
C ASN A 93 -0.70 -18.53 3.39
N TYR A 94 -1.74 -19.35 3.17
CA TYR A 94 -1.56 -20.76 2.83
C TYR A 94 -0.71 -20.96 1.56
N LEU A 95 -0.95 -20.15 0.52
CA LEU A 95 -0.19 -20.22 -0.73
C LEU A 95 1.24 -19.70 -0.57
N LEU A 96 1.49 -18.70 0.29
CA LEU A 96 2.84 -18.23 0.61
C LEU A 96 3.64 -19.31 1.35
N ASP A 97 2.99 -20.06 2.24
CA ASP A 97 3.64 -21.16 2.97
C ASP A 97 3.92 -22.36 2.05
N THR A 98 3.00 -22.67 1.12
CA THR A 98 3.08 -23.88 0.26
C THR A 98 3.83 -23.63 -1.06
N TYR A 99 3.64 -22.47 -1.68
CA TYR A 99 4.16 -22.11 -2.99
C TYR A 99 4.79 -20.69 -3.01
N PRO A 100 5.76 -20.39 -2.12
CA PRO A 100 6.28 -19.04 -1.94
C PRO A 100 6.79 -18.43 -3.25
N ILE A 101 7.64 -19.16 -4.00
CA ILE A 101 8.24 -18.67 -5.25
C ILE A 101 7.15 -18.22 -6.23
N VAL A 102 6.10 -19.04 -6.42
CA VAL A 102 5.02 -18.75 -7.39
C VAL A 102 4.24 -17.51 -6.97
N VAL A 103 3.90 -17.38 -5.69
CA VAL A 103 3.17 -16.21 -5.18
C VAL A 103 4.02 -14.95 -5.27
N TRP A 104 5.27 -14.99 -4.82
CA TRP A 104 6.20 -13.87 -4.95
C TRP A 104 6.39 -13.44 -6.40
N SER A 105 6.55 -14.39 -7.32
CA SER A 105 6.65 -14.09 -8.75
C SER A 105 5.39 -13.43 -9.31
N PHE A 106 4.20 -13.90 -8.91
CA PHE A 106 2.93 -13.27 -9.30
C PHE A 106 2.88 -11.80 -8.86
N PHE A 107 3.18 -11.52 -7.60
CA PHE A 107 3.20 -10.15 -7.09
C PHE A 107 4.35 -9.32 -7.68
N PHE A 108 5.51 -9.92 -7.97
CA PHE A 108 6.61 -9.26 -8.67
C PHE A 108 6.16 -8.75 -10.05
N GLY A 109 5.49 -9.61 -10.83
CA GLY A 109 4.91 -9.22 -12.12
C GLY A 109 3.83 -8.14 -11.99
N LEU A 110 2.96 -8.27 -10.98
CA LEU A 110 1.91 -7.29 -10.68
C LEU A 110 2.48 -5.90 -10.37
N VAL A 111 3.47 -5.82 -9.47
CA VAL A 111 4.13 -4.56 -9.11
C VAL A 111 4.99 -4.04 -10.27
N GLY A 112 5.62 -4.93 -11.06
CA GLY A 112 6.31 -4.56 -12.29
C GLY A 112 5.38 -3.88 -13.30
N ALA A 113 4.16 -4.40 -13.47
CA ALA A 113 3.14 -3.73 -14.28
C ALA A 113 2.71 -2.39 -13.70
N SER A 114 2.71 -2.25 -12.37
CA SER A 114 2.49 -0.96 -11.71
C SER A 114 3.53 0.08 -12.10
N VAL A 115 4.82 -0.28 -12.09
CA VAL A 115 5.91 0.63 -12.49
C VAL A 115 5.68 1.12 -13.91
N TRP A 116 5.36 0.21 -14.83
CA TRP A 116 5.06 0.54 -16.21
C TRP A 116 3.83 1.45 -16.34
N TYR A 117 2.74 1.10 -15.64
CA TYR A 117 1.48 1.84 -15.69
C TYR A 117 1.62 3.26 -15.12
N VAL A 118 2.21 3.42 -13.94
CA VAL A 118 2.43 4.73 -13.31
C VAL A 118 3.39 5.56 -14.16
N GLY A 119 4.49 4.96 -14.62
CA GLY A 119 5.47 5.64 -15.47
C GLY A 119 4.88 6.15 -16.78
N LYS A 120 3.87 5.46 -17.34
CA LYS A 120 3.15 5.87 -18.55
C LYS A 120 2.20 7.06 -18.33
N GLN A 121 1.81 7.35 -17.09
CA GLN A 121 0.98 8.52 -16.78
C GLN A 121 1.76 9.84 -16.74
N ILE A 122 3.10 9.78 -16.79
CA ILE A 122 3.95 10.96 -16.86
C ILE A 122 3.91 11.50 -18.30
N GLU A 123 3.34 12.69 -18.48
CA GLU A 123 3.08 13.28 -19.81
C GLU A 123 4.33 13.41 -20.68
N LYS A 124 5.43 13.90 -20.10
CA LYS A 124 6.71 14.11 -20.78
C LYS A 124 7.86 13.83 -19.84
N TRP A 125 8.75 12.94 -20.24
CA TRP A 125 10.00 12.67 -19.53
C TRP A 125 11.02 13.76 -19.85
N ASN A 126 11.69 14.25 -18.82
CA ASN A 126 12.83 15.16 -18.93
C ASN A 126 13.93 14.73 -17.95
N PRO A 127 15.17 15.24 -18.09
CA PRO A 127 16.28 14.82 -17.23
C PRO A 127 16.01 14.98 -15.73
N LYS A 128 15.26 16.02 -15.33
CA LYS A 128 14.86 16.24 -13.93
C LYS A 128 13.96 15.12 -13.41
N LEU A 129 12.94 14.73 -14.17
CA LEU A 129 12.01 13.66 -13.80
C LEU A 129 12.69 12.29 -13.76
N ILE A 130 13.61 12.02 -14.68
CA ILE A 130 14.45 10.82 -14.66
C ILE A 130 15.30 10.80 -13.40
N GLY A 131 16.00 11.90 -13.08
CA GLY A 131 16.82 12.01 -11.88
C GLY A 131 16.04 11.77 -10.59
N VAL A 132 14.83 12.33 -10.47
CA VAL A 132 13.95 12.13 -9.31
C VAL A 132 13.41 10.69 -9.22
N THR A 133 13.14 10.06 -10.37
CA THR A 133 12.74 8.64 -10.42
C THR A 133 13.87 7.74 -9.92
N ILE A 134 15.10 8.00 -10.38
CA ILE A 134 16.30 7.27 -9.93
C ILE A 134 16.53 7.47 -8.43
N LEU A 135 16.38 8.71 -7.93
CA LEU A 135 16.49 8.99 -6.50
C LEU A 135 15.44 8.22 -5.69
N GLY A 136 14.18 8.22 -6.13
CA GLY A 136 13.11 7.45 -5.49
C GLY A 136 13.40 5.95 -5.47
N PHE A 137 13.93 5.41 -6.57
CA PHE A 137 14.39 4.03 -6.65
C PHE A 137 15.50 3.73 -5.63
N ILE A 138 16.55 4.56 -5.57
CA ILE A 138 17.67 4.37 -4.65
C ILE A 138 17.20 4.40 -3.20
N VAL A 139 16.33 5.35 -2.85
CA VAL A 139 15.77 5.48 -1.50
C VAL A 139 14.95 4.24 -1.14
N ALA A 140 13.97 3.86 -1.97
CA ALA A 140 13.12 2.71 -1.69
C ALA A 140 13.92 1.40 -1.64
N PHE A 141 14.84 1.20 -2.58
CA PHE A 141 15.74 0.04 -2.59
C PHE A 141 16.62 0.00 -1.34
N GLY A 142 17.17 1.15 -0.92
CA GLY A 142 17.92 1.28 0.32
C GLY A 142 17.12 0.88 1.54
N ILE A 143 15.86 1.32 1.64
CA ILE A 143 14.92 0.93 2.71
C ILE A 143 14.76 -0.60 2.77
N THR A 144 14.69 -1.29 1.62
CA THR A 144 14.56 -2.76 1.61
C THR A 144 15.76 -3.51 2.20
N LYS A 145 16.92 -2.86 2.31
CA LYS A 145 18.17 -3.44 2.82
C LYS A 145 18.48 -3.06 4.27
N LEU A 146 17.70 -2.16 4.86
CA LEU A 146 17.90 -1.74 6.25
C LEU A 146 17.67 -2.92 7.19
N THR A 147 18.53 -3.02 8.20
CA THR A 147 18.31 -3.94 9.32
C THR A 147 17.30 -3.33 10.30
N PRO A 148 16.38 -4.14 10.86
CA PRO A 148 15.46 -3.68 11.89
C PRO A 148 16.17 -3.00 13.06
N ALA A 149 15.66 -1.84 13.49
CA ALA A 149 16.09 -1.20 14.72
C ALA A 149 15.59 -1.99 15.93
N GLN A 150 16.22 -1.78 17.09
CA GLN A 150 15.65 -2.22 18.36
C GLN A 150 14.63 -1.19 18.83
N GLY A 151 13.41 -1.64 19.12
CA GLY A 151 12.37 -0.77 19.66
C GLY A 151 12.69 -0.31 21.08
N ILE A 152 12.15 0.84 21.45
CA ILE A 152 12.25 1.39 22.81
C ILE A 152 10.86 1.49 23.42
N ASP A 153 10.73 1.25 24.72
CA ASP A 153 9.45 1.38 25.42
C ASP A 153 9.22 2.83 25.85
N HIS A 154 8.78 3.67 24.89
CA HIS A 154 8.55 5.09 25.12
C HIS A 154 7.26 5.59 24.43
N PRO A 155 6.42 6.42 25.09
CA PRO A 155 5.15 6.88 24.51
C PRO A 155 5.28 7.58 23.14
N LEU A 156 6.26 8.48 23.02
CA LEU A 156 6.52 9.17 21.75
C LEU A 156 6.94 8.20 20.64
N TYR A 157 7.65 7.13 21.00
CA TYR A 157 8.09 6.12 20.04
C TYR A 157 6.88 5.37 19.43
N PHE A 158 5.91 4.96 20.25
CA PHE A 158 4.69 4.32 19.75
C PHE A 158 3.84 5.26 18.88
N LEU A 159 3.76 6.53 19.27
CA LEU A 159 3.07 7.54 18.46
C LEU A 159 3.75 7.73 17.10
N MET A 160 5.08 7.84 17.06
CA MET A 160 5.83 7.95 15.80
C MET A 160 5.75 6.67 14.96
N CYS A 161 5.76 5.50 15.57
CA CYS A 161 5.56 4.23 14.87
C CYS A 161 4.21 4.23 14.14
N GLY A 162 3.12 4.59 14.82
CA GLY A 162 1.79 4.69 14.19
C GLY A 162 1.76 5.70 13.05
N ALA A 163 2.34 6.88 13.26
CA ALA A 163 2.37 7.95 12.26
C ALA A 163 3.18 7.57 11.01
N ILE A 164 4.38 7.04 11.16
CA ILE A 164 5.25 6.70 10.03
C ILE A 164 4.72 5.47 9.29
N ALA A 165 4.24 4.46 10.02
CA ALA A 165 3.73 3.22 9.43
C ALA A 165 2.50 3.46 8.55
N VAL A 166 1.56 4.31 8.98
CA VAL A 166 0.37 4.61 8.18
C VAL A 166 0.70 5.46 6.95
N CYS A 167 1.65 6.40 7.07
CA CYS A 167 2.14 7.17 5.92
C CYS A 167 2.73 6.24 4.86
N ALA A 168 3.54 5.27 5.31
CA ALA A 168 4.09 4.23 4.45
C ALA A 168 2.99 3.36 3.83
N MET A 169 1.97 2.96 4.60
CA MET A 169 0.85 2.13 4.11
C MET A 169 0.07 2.78 2.96
N ILE A 170 -0.10 4.10 2.99
CA ILE A 170 -0.72 4.83 1.86
C ILE A 170 0.24 4.87 0.67
N LEU A 171 1.54 5.10 0.91
CA LEU A 171 2.51 5.28 -0.16
C LEU A 171 2.65 3.98 -1.00
N PRO A 172 2.45 4.05 -2.33
CA PRO A 172 2.69 2.92 -3.21
C PRO A 172 4.13 2.40 -3.10
N GLY A 173 4.28 1.08 -3.00
CA GLY A 173 5.56 0.38 -2.99
C GLY A 173 6.18 0.19 -1.60
N ILE A 174 5.59 0.72 -0.52
CA ILE A 174 6.10 0.46 0.84
C ILE A 174 4.99 -0.09 1.73
N SER A 175 5.23 -1.24 2.35
CA SER A 175 4.27 -1.82 3.31
C SER A 175 4.43 -1.16 4.70
N GLY A 176 3.33 -0.70 5.29
CA GLY A 176 3.34 -0.13 6.65
C GLY A 176 3.80 -1.12 7.72
N ALA A 177 3.43 -2.40 7.60
CA ALA A 177 3.89 -3.46 8.50
C ALA A 177 5.41 -3.68 8.37
N PHE A 178 5.96 -3.63 7.16
CA PHE A 178 7.41 -3.70 6.95
C PHE A 178 8.14 -2.51 7.61
N ILE A 179 7.60 -1.30 7.49
CA ILE A 179 8.16 -0.13 8.17
C ILE A 179 8.10 -0.27 9.70
N LEU A 180 7.02 -0.82 10.27
CA LEU A 180 6.98 -1.12 11.71
C LEU A 180 8.04 -2.11 12.16
N VAL A 181 8.36 -3.11 11.33
CA VAL A 181 9.46 -4.04 11.61
C VAL A 181 10.79 -3.29 11.56
N LEU A 182 11.02 -2.45 10.55
CA LEU A 182 12.25 -1.64 10.45
C LEU A 182 12.44 -0.68 11.62
N LEU A 183 11.36 -0.11 12.15
CA LEU A 183 11.38 0.75 13.33
C LEU A 183 11.58 -0.02 14.64
N GLY A 184 11.55 -1.36 14.61
CA GLY A 184 11.64 -2.22 15.81
C GLY A 184 10.34 -2.33 16.61
N GLY A 185 9.25 -1.72 16.13
CA GLY A 185 8.01 -1.55 16.90
C GLY A 185 7.03 -2.70 16.74
N TYR A 186 7.20 -3.52 15.69
CA TYR A 186 6.27 -4.58 15.33
C TYR A 186 5.99 -5.56 16.49
N LYS A 187 7.04 -6.03 17.19
CA LYS A 187 6.90 -6.99 18.29
C LYS A 187 6.13 -6.38 19.47
N SER A 188 6.53 -5.20 19.93
CA SER A 188 5.89 -4.50 21.06
C SER A 188 4.44 -4.12 20.76
N ILE A 189 4.15 -3.64 19.55
CA ILE A 189 2.78 -3.28 19.14
C ILE A 189 1.92 -4.53 18.98
N SER A 190 2.44 -5.61 18.39
CA SER A 190 1.72 -6.88 18.26
C SER A 190 1.42 -7.52 19.62
N ALA A 191 2.36 -7.43 20.57
CA ALA A 191 2.14 -7.83 21.96
C ALA A 191 1.03 -6.99 22.60
N ALA A 192 1.12 -5.65 22.50
CA ALA A 192 0.11 -4.74 23.03
C ALA A 192 -1.30 -5.01 22.48
N VAL A 193 -1.43 -5.30 21.18
CA VAL A 193 -2.73 -5.69 20.59
C VAL A 193 -3.24 -7.01 21.17
N SER A 194 -2.36 -7.99 21.35
CA SER A 194 -2.73 -9.31 21.90
C SER A 194 -3.15 -9.24 23.37
N GLU A 195 -2.49 -8.37 24.13
CA GLU A 195 -2.69 -8.18 25.58
C GLU A 195 -3.73 -7.08 25.88
N PHE A 196 -4.35 -6.49 24.85
CA PHE A 196 -5.27 -5.37 24.97
C PHE A 196 -4.68 -4.20 25.79
N ASN A 197 -3.39 -3.88 25.60
CA ASN A 197 -2.76 -2.71 26.20
C ASN A 197 -3.30 -1.43 25.53
N ILE A 198 -4.38 -0.90 26.10
CA ILE A 198 -5.12 0.26 25.57
C ILE A 198 -4.23 1.50 25.46
N GLN A 199 -3.24 1.65 26.35
CA GLN A 199 -2.34 2.80 26.33
C GLN A 199 -1.47 2.80 25.07
N VAL A 200 -0.79 1.68 24.78
CA VAL A 200 0.04 1.54 23.57
C VAL A 200 -0.82 1.59 22.31
N ILE A 201 -1.95 0.88 22.30
CA ILE A 201 -2.90 0.90 21.17
C ILE A 201 -3.37 2.33 20.91
N GLY A 202 -3.78 3.06 21.95
CA GLY A 202 -4.24 4.44 21.85
C GLY A 202 -3.18 5.39 21.30
N LEU A 203 -1.92 5.25 21.73
CA LEU A 203 -0.80 6.05 21.21
C LEU A 203 -0.52 5.75 19.73
N VAL A 204 -0.48 4.47 19.35
CA VAL A 204 -0.28 4.06 17.95
C VAL A 204 -1.44 4.54 17.08
N SER A 205 -2.69 4.39 17.53
CA SER A 205 -3.88 4.84 16.81
C SER A 205 -3.90 6.37 16.66
N LEU A 206 -3.55 7.11 17.70
CA LEU A 206 -3.45 8.58 17.64
C LEU A 206 -2.37 9.00 16.64
N GLY A 207 -1.19 8.39 16.71
CA GLY A 207 -0.11 8.60 15.75
C GLY A 207 -0.55 8.32 14.32
N ALA A 208 -1.24 7.19 14.10
CA ALA A 208 -1.78 6.84 12.79
C ALA A 208 -2.81 7.86 12.30
N VAL A 209 -3.74 8.34 13.13
CA VAL A 209 -4.68 9.38 12.70
C VAL A 209 -3.95 10.67 12.30
N ILE A 210 -3.00 11.13 13.12
CA ILE A 210 -2.22 12.36 12.83
C ILE A 210 -1.40 12.19 11.54
N GLY A 211 -0.69 11.07 11.41
CA GLY A 211 0.12 10.77 10.23
C GLY A 211 -0.72 10.67 8.96
N LEU A 212 -1.81 9.92 9.00
CA LEU A 212 -2.74 9.70 7.89
C LEU A 212 -3.33 11.02 7.37
N LEU A 213 -3.83 11.87 8.27
CA LEU A 213 -4.45 13.14 7.90
C LEU A 213 -3.43 14.17 7.39
N SER A 214 -2.29 14.30 8.07
CA SER A 214 -1.25 15.24 7.64
C SER A 214 -0.64 14.84 6.29
N PHE A 215 -0.29 13.56 6.13
CA PHE A 215 0.35 13.08 4.92
C PHE A 215 -0.60 13.02 3.73
N SER A 216 -1.86 12.65 3.92
CA SER A 216 -2.85 12.69 2.82
C SER A 216 -3.06 14.11 2.28
N ARG A 217 -3.03 15.15 3.13
CA ARG A 217 -3.09 16.55 2.69
C ARG A 217 -1.86 16.96 1.88
N ILE A 218 -0.66 16.54 2.31
CA ILE A 218 0.59 16.75 1.55
C ILE A 218 0.50 16.06 0.19
N LEU A 219 0.09 14.79 0.16
CA LEU A 219 -0.05 14.03 -1.09
C LEU A 219 -1.09 14.66 -2.02
N LYS A 220 -2.27 15.05 -1.49
CA LYS A 220 -3.28 15.77 -2.27
C LYS A 220 -2.69 17.03 -2.91
N TRP A 221 -1.99 17.84 -2.11
CA TRP A 221 -1.32 19.05 -2.62
C TRP A 221 -0.27 18.74 -3.69
N LEU A 222 0.52 17.68 -3.52
CA LEU A 222 1.51 17.21 -4.49
C LEU A 222 0.87 16.74 -5.80
N PHE A 223 -0.24 16.00 -5.75
CA PHE A 223 -0.97 15.59 -6.97
C PHE A 223 -1.58 16.78 -7.71
N THR A 224 -2.11 17.76 -6.99
CA THR A 224 -2.72 18.95 -7.61
C THR A 224 -1.67 19.87 -8.24
N ASN A 225 -0.52 20.08 -7.60
CA ASN A 225 0.45 21.10 -8.01
C ASN A 225 1.69 20.53 -8.73
N PHE A 226 2.06 19.28 -8.46
CA PHE A 226 3.31 18.66 -8.91
C PHE A 226 3.09 17.24 -9.43
N LYS A 227 2.01 17.03 -10.22
CA LYS A 227 1.57 15.70 -10.67
C LYS A 227 2.69 14.87 -11.28
N SER A 228 3.35 15.34 -12.34
CA SER A 228 4.42 14.58 -13.02
C SER A 228 5.60 14.27 -12.10
N LEU A 229 5.97 15.19 -11.21
CA LEU A 229 7.03 14.98 -10.23
C LEU A 229 6.64 13.89 -9.22
N THR A 230 5.41 13.94 -8.73
CA THR A 230 4.85 12.95 -7.80
C THR A 230 4.82 11.57 -8.43
N LEU A 231 4.32 11.47 -9.66
CA LEU A 231 4.31 10.22 -10.43
C LEU A 231 5.73 9.67 -10.67
N SER A 232 6.71 10.53 -10.95
CA SER A 232 8.12 10.12 -11.07
C SER A 232 8.68 9.56 -9.77
N VAL A 233 8.46 10.24 -8.64
CA VAL A 233 8.88 9.72 -7.31
C VAL A 233 8.23 8.36 -7.05
N LEU A 234 6.90 8.25 -7.23
CA LEU A 234 6.17 7.02 -6.99
C LEU A 234 6.63 5.89 -7.91
N THR A 235 6.89 6.16 -9.18
CA THR A 235 7.43 5.18 -10.13
C THR A 235 8.77 4.63 -9.62
N GLY A 236 9.66 5.52 -9.17
CA GLY A 236 10.94 5.14 -8.57
C GLY A 236 10.76 4.31 -7.30
N PHE A 237 9.90 4.75 -6.38
CA PHE A 237 9.63 4.03 -5.13
C PHE A 237 9.08 2.63 -5.35
N ILE A 238 8.10 2.48 -6.24
CA ILE A 238 7.52 1.18 -6.61
C ILE A 238 8.60 0.30 -7.25
N ALA A 239 9.42 0.84 -8.16
CA ALA A 239 10.50 0.09 -8.78
C ALA A 239 11.58 -0.36 -7.78
N GLY A 240 11.97 0.50 -6.83
CA GLY A 240 12.94 0.17 -5.79
C GLY A 240 12.43 -0.90 -4.82
N SER A 241 11.11 -0.94 -4.59
CA SER A 241 10.47 -1.94 -3.75
C SER A 241 10.43 -3.34 -4.35
N LEU A 242 10.62 -3.49 -5.67
CA LEU A 242 10.64 -4.79 -6.35
C LEU A 242 11.64 -5.77 -5.74
N ASN A 243 12.74 -5.26 -5.19
CA ASN A 243 13.73 -6.08 -4.49
C ASN A 243 13.12 -6.83 -3.28
N LYS A 244 12.19 -6.19 -2.54
CA LYS A 244 11.57 -6.81 -1.38
C LYS A 244 10.62 -7.94 -1.75
N ILE A 245 10.11 -7.96 -2.97
CA ILE A 245 9.19 -9.00 -3.46
C ILE A 245 9.84 -9.96 -4.45
N TRP A 246 11.17 -9.94 -4.54
CA TRP A 246 11.93 -10.85 -5.38
C TRP A 246 11.69 -12.32 -4.98
N PRO A 247 11.44 -13.25 -5.91
CA PRO A 247 11.01 -14.61 -5.55
C PRO A 247 12.07 -15.48 -4.88
N TRP A 248 13.34 -15.25 -5.19
CA TRP A 248 14.45 -16.09 -4.72
C TRP A 248 15.27 -15.33 -3.69
N LYS A 249 15.14 -15.74 -2.43
CA LYS A 249 15.84 -15.09 -1.32
C LYS A 249 16.49 -16.12 -0.43
N GLU A 250 17.64 -15.75 0.12
CA GLU A 250 18.33 -16.49 1.16
C GLU A 250 18.04 -15.81 2.50
N VAL A 251 17.54 -16.59 3.47
CA VAL A 251 17.26 -16.11 4.83
C VAL A 251 18.56 -16.12 5.63
N ILE A 252 19.07 -14.94 5.94
CA ILE A 252 20.32 -14.78 6.71
C ILE A 252 20.05 -14.80 8.21
N ASN A 253 18.94 -14.20 8.65
CA ASN A 253 18.56 -14.17 10.06
C ASN A 253 17.04 -14.27 10.20
N SER A 254 16.60 -15.11 11.14
CA SER A 254 15.19 -15.28 11.48
C SER A 254 15.03 -15.48 12.99
N GLU A 255 13.93 -14.99 13.54
CA GLU A 255 13.54 -15.17 14.94
C GLU A 255 12.20 -15.88 15.01
N ILE A 256 12.00 -16.72 16.03
CA ILE A 256 10.68 -17.31 16.29
C ILE A 256 9.93 -16.42 17.28
N ILE A 257 8.84 -15.80 16.82
CA ILE A 257 7.96 -14.98 17.66
C ILE A 257 6.60 -15.68 17.72
N LYS A 258 6.19 -16.12 18.92
CA LYS A 258 4.92 -16.85 19.15
C LYS A 258 4.74 -18.08 18.24
N GLY A 259 5.80 -18.85 18.03
CA GLY A 259 5.79 -20.04 17.17
C GLY A 259 5.79 -19.77 15.67
N LYS A 260 5.86 -18.50 15.23
CA LYS A 260 6.02 -18.13 13.82
C LYS A 260 7.46 -17.69 13.54
N VAL A 261 8.04 -18.21 12.46
CA VAL A 261 9.34 -17.75 11.95
C VAL A 261 9.15 -16.36 11.34
N VAL A 262 9.81 -15.37 11.92
CA VAL A 262 9.86 -13.99 11.44
C VAL A 262 11.23 -13.77 10.81
N ILE A 263 11.26 -13.53 9.51
CA ILE A 263 12.48 -13.23 8.77
C ILE A 263 12.94 -11.83 9.13
N LEU A 264 14.11 -11.73 9.79
CA LEU A 264 14.71 -10.46 10.19
C LEU A 264 15.60 -9.89 9.10
N LYS A 265 16.32 -10.77 8.39
CA LYS A 265 17.21 -10.38 7.30
C LYS A 265 17.22 -11.45 6.22
N GLU A 266 17.04 -11.00 4.99
CA GLU A 266 17.07 -11.80 3.78
C GLU A 266 17.86 -11.06 2.70
N VAL A 267 18.48 -11.81 1.79
CA VAL A 267 19.16 -11.26 0.63
C VAL A 267 18.59 -11.85 -0.65
N SER A 268 18.38 -11.01 -1.64
CA SER A 268 17.94 -11.43 -2.97
C SER A 268 19.08 -12.13 -3.69
N ILE A 269 18.83 -13.34 -4.18
CA ILE A 269 19.81 -14.16 -4.90
C ILE A 269 19.28 -14.50 -6.30
N LEU A 270 20.18 -14.94 -7.19
CA LEU A 270 19.76 -15.41 -8.51
C LEU A 270 19.08 -16.79 -8.40
N PRO A 271 18.17 -17.14 -9.33
CA PRO A 271 17.54 -18.46 -9.36
C PRO A 271 18.56 -19.61 -9.42
N THR A 272 19.72 -19.37 -10.03
CA THR A 272 20.82 -20.34 -10.15
C THR A 272 21.55 -20.61 -8.83
N GLN A 273 21.38 -19.72 -7.85
CA GLN A 273 22.00 -19.81 -6.53
C GLN A 273 20.99 -20.26 -5.46
N PHE A 274 19.74 -20.53 -5.86
CA PHE A 274 18.68 -20.88 -4.93
C PHE A 274 18.87 -22.30 -4.40
N ASP A 275 18.84 -22.45 -3.08
CA ASP A 275 18.92 -23.75 -2.43
C ASP A 275 17.57 -24.48 -2.56
N GLY A 276 17.49 -25.39 -3.53
CA GLY A 276 16.28 -26.16 -3.88
C GLY A 276 15.86 -26.01 -5.34
N ASP A 277 14.64 -26.45 -5.67
CA ASP A 277 14.09 -26.25 -7.01
C ASP A 277 13.66 -24.78 -7.18
N PRO A 278 14.29 -24.01 -8.08
CA PRO A 278 13.95 -22.60 -8.30
C PRO A 278 12.59 -22.41 -8.96
N LYS A 279 11.93 -23.49 -9.45
CA LYS A 279 10.60 -23.45 -10.09
C LYS A 279 10.49 -22.39 -11.19
N LEU A 280 11.56 -22.21 -11.96
CA LEU A 280 11.76 -21.06 -12.85
C LEU A 280 10.63 -20.89 -13.87
N VAL A 281 10.14 -21.99 -14.46
CA VAL A 281 9.02 -21.94 -15.41
C VAL A 281 7.73 -21.44 -14.75
N TYR A 282 7.39 -21.97 -13.57
CA TYR A 282 6.22 -21.54 -12.81
C TYR A 282 6.33 -20.08 -12.34
N ALA A 283 7.53 -19.67 -11.91
CA ALA A 283 7.85 -18.30 -11.56
C ALA A 283 7.60 -17.34 -12.73
N CYS A 284 8.12 -17.66 -13.93
CA CYS A 284 7.90 -16.84 -15.13
C CYS A 284 6.42 -16.78 -15.52
N ILE A 285 5.71 -17.91 -15.51
CA ILE A 285 4.26 -17.94 -15.81
C ILE A 285 3.50 -17.07 -14.81
N ALA A 286 3.76 -17.23 -13.51
CA ALA A 286 3.10 -16.46 -12.47
C ALA A 286 3.36 -14.96 -12.59
N ALA A 287 4.60 -14.55 -12.86
CA ALA A 287 4.96 -13.15 -13.09
C ALA A 287 4.25 -12.57 -14.32
N ILE A 288 4.19 -13.31 -15.43
CA ILE A 288 3.44 -12.89 -16.62
C ILE A 288 1.95 -12.76 -16.30
N LEU A 289 1.36 -13.71 -15.58
CA LEU A 289 -0.06 -13.64 -15.18
C LEU A 289 -0.34 -12.43 -14.30
N GLY A 290 0.53 -12.15 -13.32
CA GLY A 290 0.42 -10.96 -12.47
C GLY A 290 0.51 -9.67 -13.28
N PHE A 291 1.44 -9.60 -14.23
CA PHE A 291 1.60 -8.46 -15.12
C PHE A 291 0.37 -8.25 -16.01
N LEU A 292 -0.11 -9.32 -16.68
CA LEU A 292 -1.27 -9.29 -17.57
C LEU A 292 -2.57 -8.96 -16.82
N LEU A 293 -2.72 -9.42 -15.58
CA LEU A 293 -3.87 -9.07 -14.75
C LEU A 293 -3.98 -7.55 -14.59
N ILE A 294 -2.86 -6.87 -14.36
CA ILE A 294 -2.86 -5.40 -14.26
C ILE A 294 -3.23 -4.73 -15.58
N LEU A 295 -2.69 -5.20 -16.71
CA LEU A 295 -3.07 -4.65 -18.02
C LEU A 295 -4.57 -4.81 -18.29
N LEU A 296 -5.14 -5.94 -17.88
CA LEU A 296 -6.57 -6.22 -18.03
C LEU A 296 -7.40 -5.29 -17.12
N LEU A 297 -6.99 -5.11 -15.86
CA LEU A 297 -7.65 -4.20 -14.93
C LEU A 297 -7.56 -2.74 -15.42
N GLU A 298 -6.43 -2.31 -15.96
CA GLU A 298 -6.27 -0.99 -16.61
C GLU A 298 -7.28 -0.82 -17.75
N LYS A 299 -7.38 -1.81 -18.65
CA LYS A 299 -8.25 -1.73 -19.82
C LYS A 299 -9.73 -1.64 -19.44
N ILE A 300 -10.12 -2.32 -18.35
CA ILE A 300 -11.47 -2.23 -17.78
C ILE A 300 -11.69 -0.86 -17.13
N ALA A 301 -10.71 -0.35 -16.40
CA ALA A 301 -10.80 0.96 -15.73
C ALA A 301 -10.91 2.12 -16.71
N LYS A 302 -10.15 2.13 -17.82
CA LYS A 302 -10.22 3.18 -18.86
C LYS A 302 -11.59 3.32 -19.54
N LYS A 303 -12.43 2.27 -19.51
CA LYS A 303 -13.81 2.34 -20.03
C LYS A 303 -14.79 3.03 -19.06
N GLN A 304 -14.38 3.29 -17.82
CA GLN A 304 -15.12 4.13 -16.89
C GLN A 304 -14.33 5.43 -16.71
N PRO A 305 -14.66 6.51 -17.45
CA PRO A 305 -13.98 7.78 -17.24
C PRO A 305 -14.11 8.16 -15.77
N LEU A 306 -12.96 8.43 -15.12
CA LEU A 306 -12.92 9.17 -13.87
C LEU A 306 -13.70 10.46 -14.14
N SER A 307 -14.91 10.54 -13.57
CA SER A 307 -15.73 11.75 -13.60
C SER A 307 -14.85 12.89 -13.16
N ASN A 308 -14.57 13.82 -14.07
CA ASN A 308 -13.90 15.09 -13.79
C ASN A 308 -14.45 15.64 -12.47
N ALA A 309 -13.60 15.67 -11.45
CA ALA A 309 -13.82 16.55 -10.32
C ALA A 309 -13.55 17.96 -10.85
N GLU A 310 -14.54 18.54 -11.53
CA GLU A 310 -14.56 19.96 -11.83
C GLU A 310 -14.45 20.69 -10.49
N HIS A 311 -13.29 21.29 -10.27
CA HIS A 311 -13.16 22.44 -9.40
C HIS A 311 -14.15 23.49 -9.92
N LYS A 312 -15.34 23.54 -9.30
CA LYS A 312 -16.11 24.77 -9.28
C LYS A 312 -15.50 25.61 -8.18
N ASP A 313 -14.72 26.59 -8.60
CA ASP A 313 -14.44 27.79 -7.82
C ASP A 313 -15.75 28.35 -7.27
N ILE A 314 -15.87 28.40 -5.95
CA ILE A 314 -16.67 29.38 -5.20
C ILE A 314 -15.89 29.70 -3.93
#